data_AF-A0A382EEG7-F1
#
_entry.id   AF-A0A382EEG7-F1
#
_cell.length_a   1.000
_cell.length_b   1.000
_cell.length_c   1.000
_cell.angle_alpha   90.00
_cell.angle_beta   90.00
_cell.angle_gamma   90.00
#
_symmetry.space_group_name_H-M   'P 1'
#
loop_
_entity.id
_entity.type
_entity.pdbx_description
1 polymer ?
#
loop_
_entity_poly.entity_id
_entity_poly.type
_entity_poly.pdbx_seq_one_letter_code
_entity_poly.pdbx_strand_id
1 'polypeptide(L)' 'MMKIRKVLITGGSGYLGSFVLQQLQTQYELAIFDLVPPEVDGLGIEVDWDNLT' A
#
# COMPACT_ATOMS: atom_id res chain seq x y z
N MET A 1 23.42 -3.79 -8.66
CA MET A 1 22.08 -4.40 -8.58
C MET A 1 21.11 -3.36 -8.04
N MET A 2 20.05 -3.01 -8.78
CA MET A 2 19.05 -2.03 -8.29
C MET A 2 18.14 -2.73 -7.28
N LYS A 3 18.14 -2.26 -6.02
CA LYS A 3 17.27 -2.79 -4.97
C LYS A 3 15.92 -2.10 -5.12
N ILE A 4 14.85 -2.84 -5.39
CA ILE A 4 13.49 -2.30 -5.36
C ILE A 4 13.25 -1.80 -3.93
N ARG A 5 12.94 -0.51 -3.79
CA ARG A 5 12.72 0.12 -2.48
C ARG A 5 11.26 0.49 -2.25
N LYS A 6 10.54 0.89 -3.32
CA LYS A 6 9.16 1.36 -3.26
C LYS A 6 8.25 0.47 -4.11
N VAL A 7 7.12 0.06 -3.55
CA VAL A 7 6.11 -0.79 -4.20
C VAL A 7 4.76 -0.10 -4.18
N LEU A 8 4.10 -0.02 -5.34
CA LEU A 8 2.71 0.42 -5.45
C LEU A 8 1.78 -0.78 -5.30
N ILE A 9 0.79 -0.67 -4.42
CA ILE A 9 -0.24 -1.69 -4.19
C ILE A 9 -1.60 -1.08 -4.49
N THR A 10 -2.30 -1.68 -5.45
CA THR A 10 -3.69 -1.34 -5.76
C THR A 10 -4.66 -2.24 -4.99
N GLY A 11 -5.79 -1.72 -4.52
CA GLY A 11 -6.78 -2.54 -3.81
C GLY A 11 -6.29 -3.04 -2.44
N GLY A 12 -5.45 -2.24 -1.77
CA GLY A 12 -4.86 -2.54 -0.46
C GLY A 12 -5.88 -2.78 0.66
N SER A 13 -7.08 -2.22 0.57
CA SER A 13 -8.21 -2.41 1.49
C SER A 13 -8.91 -3.75 1.31
N GLY A 14 -8.72 -4.41 0.17
CA GLY A 14 -9.31 -5.72 -0.12
C GLY A 14 -8.59 -6.87 0.60
N TYR A 15 -9.18 -8.07 0.53
CA TYR A 15 -8.64 -9.27 1.19
C TYR A 15 -7.20 -9.59 0.79
N LEU A 16 -6.91 -9.58 -0.52
CA LEU A 16 -5.56 -9.87 -1.02
C LEU A 16 -4.60 -8.71 -0.76
N GLY A 17 -5.06 -7.48 -0.94
CA GLY A 17 -4.25 -6.28 -0.71
C GLY A 17 -3.78 -6.19 0.74
N SER A 18 -4.70 -6.35 1.68
CA SER A 18 -4.40 -6.30 3.12
C SER A 18 -3.43 -7.40 3.55
N PHE A 19 -3.59 -8.62 3.02
CA PHE A 19 -2.63 -9.70 3.25
C PHE A 19 -1.22 -9.32 2.74
N VAL A 20 -1.12 -8.79 1.52
CA VAL A 20 0.17 -8.39 0.93
C VAL A 20 0.80 -7.25 1.71
N LEU A 21 0.03 -6.25 2.15
CA LEU A 21 0.52 -5.14 2.95
C LEU A 21 1.20 -5.63 4.24
N GLN A 22 0.58 -6.57 4.95
CA GLN A 22 1.15 -7.13 6.17
C GLN A 22 2.51 -7.81 5.94
N GLN A 23 2.70 -8.48 4.80
CA GLN A 23 3.95 -9.18 4.49
C GLN A 23 5.08 -8.23 4.06
N LEU A 24 4.73 -7.14 3.38
CA LEU A 24 5.71 -6.27 2.70
C LEU A 24 6.09 -5.01 3.49
N GLN A 25 5.24 -4.56 4.42
CA GLN A 25 5.41 -3.27 5.11
C GLN A 25 6.72 -3.09 5.88
N THR A 26 7.36 -4.18 6.33
CA THR A 26 8.65 -4.13 7.04
C THR A 26 9.86 -4.20 6.12
N GLN A 27 9.65 -4.51 4.85
CA GLN A 27 10.71 -4.80 3.87
C GLN A 27 10.81 -3.72 2.78
N TYR A 28 9.70 -3.04 2.50
CA TYR A 28 9.56 -2.08 1.41
C TYR A 28 8.87 -0.81 1.88
N GLU A 29 9.18 0.30 1.23
CA GLU A 29 8.34 1.51 1.26
C GLU A 29 7.09 1.23 0.41
N LEU A 30 5.89 1.39 0.98
CA LEU A 30 4.65 1.07 0.29
C LEU A 30 3.89 2.35 -0.09
N ALA A 31 3.44 2.42 -1.33
CA ALA A 31 2.42 3.36 -1.79
C ALA A 31 1.13 2.57 -2.04
N ILE A 32 -0.01 3.07 -1.57
CA ILE A 32 -1.28 2.38 -1.68
C ILE A 32 -2.23 3.22 -2.51
N PHE A 33 -2.77 2.63 -3.58
CA PHE A 33 -3.78 3.25 -4.42
C PHE A 33 -5.08 2.47 -4.27
N ASP A 34 -6.07 3.08 -3.63
CA ASP A 34 -7.33 2.41 -3.37
C ASP A 34 -8.46 3.44 -3.20
N LEU A 35 -9.69 2.97 -3.41
CA LEU A 35 -10.91 3.74 -3.19
C LEU A 35 -11.18 3.96 -1.70
N VAL A 36 -10.70 3.06 -0.85
CA VAL A 36 -10.91 3.07 0.61
C VAL A 36 -9.56 2.88 1.30
N PRO A 37 -9.30 3.57 2.43
CA PRO A 37 -8.05 3.39 3.17
C PRO A 37 -7.98 1.96 3.71
N PRO A 38 -6.83 1.28 3.65
CA PRO A 38 -6.71 -0.03 4.25
C PRO A 38 -6.62 0.08 5.77
N GLU A 39 -7.29 -0.84 6.48
CA GLU A 39 -7.21 -0.96 7.94
C GLU A 39 -5.92 -1.69 8.33
N VAL A 40 -4.80 -0.95 8.39
CA VAL A 40 -3.51 -1.52 8.83
C VAL A 40 -2.83 -0.58 9.80
N ASP A 41 -2.57 -1.06 11.01
CA ASP A 41 -1.86 -0.29 12.04
C ASP A 41 -0.41 -0.03 11.65
N GLY A 42 0.04 1.21 11.77
CA GLY A 42 1.47 1.58 11.67
C GLY A 42 2.01 1.81 10.25
N LEU A 43 1.17 1.74 9.21
CA LEU A 43 1.57 2.17 7.87
C LEU A 43 1.49 3.70 7.77
N GLY A 44 2.58 4.34 7.37
CA GLY A 44 2.57 5.74 6.91
C GLY A 44 1.86 5.80 5.56
N ILE A 45 0.53 5.78 5.58
CA ILE A 45 -0.26 5.74 4.35
C ILE A 45 -0.31 7.16 3.77
N GLU A 46 0.36 7.36 2.64
CA GLU A 46 0.10 8.49 1.76
C GLU A 46 -1.04 8.06 0.82
N VAL A 47 -2.27 8.49 1.15
CA VAL A 47 -3.44 8.28 0.28
C VAL A 47 -3.53 9.47 -0.67
N ASP A 48 -3.38 9.20 -1.97
CA ASP A 48 -3.64 10.17 -3.02
C ASP A 48 -5.11 10.07 -3.46
N TRP A 49 -5.94 10.96 -2.92
CA TRP A 49 -7.37 11.05 -3.22
C TRP A 49 -7.68 11.73 -4.56
N ASP A 50 -6.71 12.45 -5.14
CA ASP A 50 -6.95 13.36 -6.27
C ASP A 50 -6.88 12.66 -7.65
N ASN A 51 -6.56 11.36 -7.69
CA ASN A 51 -6.40 10.57 -8.91
C ASN A 51 -7.53 9.57 -9.19
N LEU A 52 -8.71 9.74 -8.58
CA LEU A 52 -9.90 8.88 -8.79
C LEU A 52 -10.95 9.47 -9.74
N THR A 53 -10.61 10.51 -10.52
CA THR A 53 -11.43 11.05 -11.62
C THR A 53 -11.04 10.51 -12.98
#